data_AF-A0A1H7I675-F1
#
_entry.id   AF-A0A1H7I675-F1
#
_cell.length_a   1.000
_cell.length_b   1.000
_cell.length_c   1.000
_cell.angle_alpha   90.00
_cell.angle_beta   90.00
_cell.angle_gamma   90.00
#
_symmetry.space_group_name_H-M   'P 1'
#
loop_
_entity.id
_entity.type
_entity.pdbx_description
1 polymer ?
#
loop_
_entity_poly.entity_id
_entity_poly.type
_entity_poly.pdbx_seq_one_letter_code
_entity_poly.pdbx_strand_id
1 'polypeptide(L)' 'MAAPSPAPVPGNMTVPPLFEWEVVATVVLLAAVLAVVAVVALSAAAGAGDRAEWQRWLAGRSHREPGEPRADG' A
#
# COMPACT_ATOMS: atom_id res chain seq x y z
N MET A 1 25.66 25.85 -63.71
CA MET A 1 24.58 25.99 -62.72
C MET A 1 24.46 24.67 -61.99
N ALA A 2 24.65 24.66 -60.67
CA ALA A 2 24.48 23.45 -59.87
C ALA A 2 22.97 23.18 -59.67
N ALA A 3 22.56 21.93 -59.81
CA ALA A 3 21.18 21.51 -59.56
C ALA A 3 20.87 21.57 -58.05
N PRO A 4 19.64 21.95 -57.65
CA PRO A 4 19.25 21.96 -56.25
C PRO A 4 19.28 20.54 -55.68
N SER A 5 19.83 20.40 -54.47
CA SER A 5 19.85 19.12 -53.74
C SER A 5 18.41 18.76 -53.33
N PRO A 6 17.99 17.48 -53.46
CA PRO A 6 16.63 17.08 -53.11
C PRO A 6 16.35 17.31 -51.62
N ALA A 7 15.16 17.80 -51.31
CA ALA A 7 14.69 17.94 -49.93
C ALA A 7 14.58 16.55 -49.27
N PRO A 8 14.97 16.40 -47.99
CA PRO A 8 14.83 15.13 -47.28
C PRO A 8 13.35 14.71 -47.24
N VAL A 9 13.08 13.47 -47.60
CA VAL A 9 11.75 12.87 -47.55
C VAL A 9 11.25 12.91 -46.10
N PRO A 10 10.00 13.33 -45.83
CA PRO A 10 9.44 13.33 -44.48
C PRO A 10 9.59 11.94 -43.85
N GLY A 11 10.30 11.86 -42.73
CA GLY A 11 10.38 10.63 -41.95
C GLY A 11 8.99 10.20 -41.48
N ASN A 12 8.79 8.89 -41.32
CA ASN A 12 7.55 8.34 -40.78
C ASN A 12 7.21 8.98 -39.42
N MET A 13 6.15 9.80 -39.37
CA MET A 13 5.69 10.52 -38.17
C MET A 13 4.82 9.65 -37.24
N THR A 14 4.78 8.33 -37.45
CA THR A 14 4.00 7.44 -36.59
C THR A 14 4.86 6.94 -35.44
N VAL A 15 4.52 7.38 -34.23
CA VAL A 15 5.10 6.86 -32.99
C VAL A 15 4.52 5.45 -32.78
N PRO A 16 5.35 4.46 -32.38
CA PRO A 16 4.84 3.14 -32.06
C PRO A 16 3.73 3.23 -30.98
N PRO A 17 2.59 2.54 -31.13
CA PRO A 17 1.49 2.61 -30.15
C PRO A 17 1.89 2.18 -28.73
N LEU A 18 2.95 1.37 -28.62
CA LEU A 18 3.50 0.85 -27.37
C LEU A 18 4.59 1.74 -26.76
N PHE A 19 4.93 2.85 -27.40
CA PHE A 19 5.93 3.80 -26.92
C PHE A 19 5.46 4.40 -25.57
N GLU A 20 6.36 4.52 -24.59
CA GLU A 20 6.13 5.06 -23.24
C GLU A 20 5.24 4.23 -22.27
N TRP A 21 4.71 3.08 -22.67
CA TRP A 21 3.93 2.25 -21.73
C TRP A 21 4.75 1.66 -20.58
N GLU A 22 6.07 1.58 -20.73
CA GLU A 22 6.98 1.11 -19.67
C GLU A 22 6.93 2.00 -18.44
N VAL A 23 6.90 3.33 -18.63
CA VAL A 23 6.78 4.30 -17.53
C VAL A 23 5.43 4.14 -16.85
N VAL A 24 4.35 4.05 -17.63
CA VAL A 24 2.99 3.86 -17.10
C VAL A 24 2.90 2.55 -16.31
N ALA A 25 3.38 1.44 -16.87
CA ALA A 25 3.38 0.13 -16.24
C ALA A 25 4.16 0.15 -14.91
N THR A 26 5.32 0.80 -14.90
CA THR A 26 6.16 0.95 -13.69
C THR A 26 5.43 1.72 -12.59
N VAL A 27 4.81 2.85 -12.93
CA VAL A 27 4.05 3.67 -11.97
C VAL A 27 2.84 2.91 -11.44
N VAL A 28 2.09 2.22 -12.31
CA VAL A 28 0.93 1.42 -11.91
C VAL A 28 1.35 0.27 -10.98
N LEU A 29 2.43 -0.43 -11.31
CA LEU A 29 2.96 -1.50 -10.46
C LEU A 29 3.37 -0.98 -9.08
N LEU A 30 4.08 0.15 -9.03
CA LEU A 30 4.48 0.79 -7.77
C LEU A 30 3.25 1.19 -6.94
N ALA A 31 2.25 1.81 -7.56
CA ALA A 31 1.00 2.19 -6.91
C ALA A 31 0.26 0.96 -6.36
N ALA A 32 0.20 -0.14 -7.10
CA ALA A 32 -0.42 -1.38 -6.66
C ALA A 32 0.31 -1.98 -5.44
N VAL A 33 1.65 -2.01 -5.45
CA VAL A 33 2.44 -2.47 -4.30
C VAL A 33 2.16 -1.61 -3.07
N LEU A 34 2.18 -0.28 -3.21
CA LEU A 34 1.87 0.65 -2.12
C LEU A 34 0.45 0.45 -1.58
N ALA A 35 -0.53 0.23 -2.46
CA ALA A 35 -1.90 -0.07 -2.05
C ALA A 35 -1.98 -1.35 -1.23
N VAL A 36 -1.29 -2.42 -1.64
CA VAL A 36 -1.23 -3.69 -0.88
C VAL A 36 -0.60 -3.47 0.50
N VAL A 37 0.52 -2.75 0.56
CA VAL A 37 1.19 -2.42 1.84
C VAL A 37 0.25 -1.62 2.75
N ALA A 38 -0.45 -0.62 2.22
CA ALA A 38 -1.40 0.18 2.97
C ALA A 38 -2.55 -0.68 3.52
N VAL A 39 -3.13 -1.57 2.70
CA VAL A 39 -4.20 -2.48 3.15
C VAL A 39 -3.70 -3.36 4.28
N VAL A 40 -2.54 -3.99 4.15
CA VAL A 40 -1.96 -4.85 5.20
C VAL A 40 -1.73 -4.06 6.49
N ALA A 41 -1.15 -2.87 6.40
CA ALA A 41 -0.89 -2.01 7.55
C ALA A 41 -2.18 -1.58 8.27
N LEU A 42 -3.20 -1.17 7.51
CA LEU A 42 -4.49 -0.77 8.06
C LEU A 42 -5.24 -1.94 8.70
N SER A 43 -5.25 -3.11 8.06
CA SER A 43 -5.85 -4.32 8.63
C SER A 43 -5.15 -4.76 9.91
N ALA A 44 -3.81 -4.70 9.95
CA ALA A 44 -3.05 -5.01 11.15
C ALA A 44 -3.33 -4.01 12.29
N ALA A 45 -3.42 -2.72 11.97
CA ALA A 45 -3.73 -1.67 12.94
C ALA A 45 -5.15 -1.82 13.52
N ALA A 46 -6.15 -2.12 12.68
CA ALA A 46 -7.51 -2.36 13.11
C ALA A 46 -7.59 -3.54 14.09
N GLY A 47 -6.98 -4.68 13.75
CA GLY A 47 -6.96 -5.85 14.62
C GLY A 47 -6.18 -5.65 15.94
N ALA A 48 -5.20 -4.74 15.96
CA ALA A 48 -4.49 -4.36 17.19
C ALA A 48 -5.38 -3.52 18.12
N GLY A 49 -6.20 -2.61 17.58
CA GLY A 49 -7.16 -1.81 18.33
C GLY A 49 -8.20 -2.68 19.06
N ASP A 50 -8.85 -3.58 18.32
CA ASP A 50 -9.87 -4.47 18.89
C ASP A 50 -9.30 -5.39 19.97
N ARG A 51 -8.08 -5.93 19.76
CA ARG A 51 -7.41 -6.72 20.79
C ARG A 51 -7.08 -5.88 22.03
N ALA A 52 -6.59 -4.65 21.86
CA ALA A 52 -6.27 -3.79 22.99
C ALA A 52 -7.54 -3.42 23.78
N GLU A 53 -8.66 -3.19 23.12
CA GLU A 53 -9.95 -2.95 23.77
C GLU A 53 -10.44 -4.16 24.55
N TRP A 54 -10.38 -5.36 23.96
CA TRP A 54 -10.71 -6.61 24.65
C TRP A 54 -9.85 -6.85 25.88
N GLN A 55 -8.54 -6.60 25.79
CA GLN A 55 -7.64 -6.75 26.95
C GLN A 55 -7.97 -5.75 28.06
N ARG A 56 -8.33 -4.50 27.73
CA ARG A 56 -8.78 -3.50 28.72
C ARG A 56 -10.09 -3.92 29.40
N TRP A 57 -11.04 -4.45 28.63
CA TRP A 57 -12.30 -4.97 29.15
C TRP A 57 -12.11 -6.18 30.08
N LEU A 58 -11.16 -7.07 29.75
CA LEU A 58 -10.78 -8.21 30.59
C LEU A 58 -10.09 -7.75 31.88
N ALA A 59 -9.12 -6.84 31.78
CA ALA A 59 -8.40 -6.30 32.94
C ALA A 59 -9.35 -5.60 33.94
N GLY A 60 -10.39 -4.91 33.45
CA GLY A 60 -11.41 -4.31 34.30
C GLY A 60 -12.32 -5.31 35.04
N ARG A 61 -12.36 -6.58 34.61
CA ARG A 61 -13.07 -7.68 35.29
C ARG A 61 -12.17 -8.48 36.20
N SER A 62 -10.93 -8.74 35.80
CA SER A 62 -9.97 -9.47 36.65
C SER A 62 -9.64 -8.70 37.94
N HIS A 63 -9.79 -7.37 37.95
CA HIS A 63 -9.61 -6.58 39.17
C HIS A 63 -10.82 -6.63 40.14
N ARG A 64 -11.92 -7.31 39.75
CA ARG A 64 -13.10 -7.56 40.60
C ARG A 64 -13.12 -9.01 41.11
N GLU A 65 -11.99 -9.53 41.57
CA GLU A 65 -11.98 -10.61 42.58
C GLU A 65 -11.93 -9.98 43.98
N PRO A 66 -13.08 -9.63 44.59
CA PRO A 66 -13.14 -9.42 46.02
C PRO A 66 -13.19 -10.79 46.70
N GLY A 67 -12.08 -11.16 47.35
CA GLY A 67 -12.08 -12.23 48.33
C GLY A 67 -11.30 -13.46 47.92
N GLU A 68 -9.98 -13.35 47.98
CA GLU A 68 -9.22 -14.45 48.56
C GLU A 68 -9.13 -14.15 50.07
N PRO A 69 -9.90 -14.85 50.93
CA PRO A 69 -9.60 -14.83 52.35
C PRO A 69 -8.24 -15.49 52.50
N ARG A 70 -7.22 -14.69 52.79
CA ARG A 70 -5.96 -15.18 53.35
C ARG A 70 -6.34 -16.01 54.57
N ALA A 71 -6.23 -17.32 54.44
CA ALA A 71 -6.35 -18.24 55.55
C ALA A 71 -5.17 -17.95 56.49
N ASP A 72 -5.45 -17.18 57.54
CA ASP A 72 -4.56 -17.06 58.67
C ASP A 72 -4.53 -18.43 59.38
N GLY A 73 -3.35 -19.03 59.40
CA GLY A 73 -3.00 -20.25 60.13
C GLY A 73 -1.57 -20.14 60.63
#